data_AF-A0A832EAC9-F1
#
_entry.id   AF-A0A832EAC9-F1
#
_cell.length_a   1.000
_cell.length_b   1.000
_cell.length_c   1.000
_cell.angle_alpha   90.00
_cell.angle_beta   90.00
_cell.angle_gamma   90.00
#
_symmetry.space_group_name_H-M   'P 1'
#
loop_
_entity.id
_entity.type
_entity.pdbx_description
1 polymer ?
#
loop_
_entity_poly.entity_id
_entity_poly.type
_entity_poly.pdbx_seq_one_letter_code
_entity_poly.pdbx_strand_id
1 'polypeptide(L)'
;MQCPRCRSEAVYKYGFSKKGEQRYRCVQCLYQFVQNPTKRIDHEKPDCPLCGAVMHVHHRTKECTAYRCSSYPECRGYVSKNTEPKKSDHERCQEL
;
A
#
# COMPACT_ATOMS: atom_id res chain seq x y z
N MET A 1 -17.38 14.38 15.82
CA MET A 1 -16.61 13.63 14.80
C MET A 1 -17.49 12.53 14.25
N GLN A 2 -17.53 12.31 12.94
CA GLN A 2 -18.46 11.36 12.33
C GLN A 2 -17.72 10.16 11.75
N CYS A 3 -18.35 8.99 11.79
CA CYS A 3 -17.84 7.81 11.13
C CYS A 3 -17.79 8.04 9.61
N PRO A 4 -16.64 7.88 8.93
CA PRO A 4 -16.54 8.11 7.48
C PRO A 4 -17.30 7.06 6.66
N ARG A 5 -17.71 5.93 7.25
CA ARG A 5 -18.47 4.88 6.57
C ARG A 5 -19.98 5.10 6.65
N CYS A 6 -20.52 5.37 7.85
CA CYS A 6 -21.97 5.47 8.09
C CYS A 6 -22.46 6.83 8.55
N ARG A 7 -21.57 7.82 8.69
CA ARG A 7 -21.83 9.20 9.16
C ARG A 7 -22.40 9.32 10.58
N SER A 8 -22.52 8.22 11.33
CA SER A 8 -22.93 8.27 12.74
C SER A 8 -21.93 9.07 13.59
N GLU A 9 -22.47 9.83 14.54
CA GLU A 9 -21.71 10.57 15.55
C GLU A 9 -21.30 9.72 16.76
N ALA A 10 -21.88 8.51 16.88
CA ALA A 10 -21.54 7.57 17.94
C ALA A 10 -20.16 6.95 17.69
N VAL A 11 -19.11 7.66 18.11
CA VAL A 11 -17.70 7.31 17.93
C VAL A 11 -16.95 7.50 19.25
N TYR A 12 -16.10 6.55 19.61
CA TYR A 12 -15.27 6.62 20.83
C TYR A 12 -13.78 6.34 20.53
N LYS A 13 -12.90 6.75 21.44
CA LYS A 13 -11.45 6.54 21.35
C LYS A 13 -11.12 5.04 21.48
N TYR A 14 -10.38 4.50 20.51
CA TYR A 14 -10.02 3.09 20.40
C TYR A 14 -8.50 2.91 20.34
N GLY A 15 -7.80 3.30 21.42
CA GLY A 15 -6.34 3.18 21.51
C GLY A 15 -5.58 3.95 20.43
N PHE A 16 -4.35 3.53 20.14
CA PHE A 16 -3.45 4.22 19.21
C PHE A 16 -3.00 3.33 18.05
N SER A 17 -2.64 3.96 16.93
CA SER A 17 -1.99 3.31 15.79
C SER A 17 -0.53 2.99 16.12
N LYS A 18 0.11 2.15 15.29
CA LYS A 18 1.56 1.89 15.42
C LYS A 18 2.42 3.15 15.25
N LYS A 19 1.87 4.20 14.65
CA LYS A 19 2.50 5.52 14.49
C LYS A 19 2.17 6.48 15.65
N GLY A 20 1.44 6.03 16.67
CA GLY A 20 0.98 6.88 17.78
C GLY A 20 -0.25 7.74 17.46
N GLU A 21 -0.94 7.51 16.34
CA GLU A 21 -2.15 8.29 15.99
C GLU A 21 -3.36 7.77 16.77
N GLN A 22 -4.17 8.67 17.33
CA GLN A 22 -5.41 8.29 18.01
C GLN A 22 -6.35 7.58 17.04
N ARG A 23 -6.69 6.32 17.36
CA ARG A 23 -7.72 5.55 16.67
C ARG A 23 -9.08 5.78 17.30
N TYR A 24 -10.11 5.65 16.48
CA TYR A 24 -11.50 5.80 16.87
C TYR A 24 -12.30 4.63 16.31
N ARG A 25 -13.34 4.21 17.02
CA ARG A 25 -14.26 3.16 16.57
C ARG A 25 -15.69 3.68 16.61
N CYS A 26 -16.43 3.47 15.53
CA CYS A 26 -17.85 3.76 15.49
C CYS A 26 -18.63 2.68 16.24
N VAL A 27 -19.57 3.08 17.09
CA VAL A 27 -20.45 2.15 17.82
C VAL A 27 -21.43 1.45 16.87
N GLN A 28 -21.92 2.17 15.85
CA GLN A 28 -22.96 1.68 14.94
C GLN A 28 -22.44 0.65 13.93
N CYS A 29 -21.35 0.96 13.23
CA CYS A 29 -20.83 0.08 12.17
C CYS A 29 -19.50 -0.60 12.53
N LEU A 30 -19.01 -0.39 13.75
CA LEU A 30 -17.76 -0.96 14.28
C LEU A 30 -16.49 -0.59 13.49
N TYR A 31 -16.60 0.30 12.50
CA TYR A 31 -15.49 0.76 11.67
C TYR A 31 -14.48 1.53 12.51
N GLN A 32 -13.20 1.19 12.34
CA GLN A 32 -12.09 1.84 12.99
C GLN A 32 -11.40 2.80 12.03
N PHE A 33 -11.07 4.00 12.49
CA PHE A 33 -10.43 5.02 11.68
C PHE A 33 -9.56 5.95 12.53
N VAL A 34 -8.74 6.76 11.86
CA VAL A 34 -7.99 7.86 12.46
C VAL A 34 -8.59 9.18 11.95
N GLN A 35 -8.54 10.24 12.76
CA GLN A 35 -9.20 11.50 12.41
C GLN A 35 -8.57 12.18 11.19
N ASN A 36 -7.23 12.18 11.12
CA ASN A 36 -6.46 12.75 10.01
C ASN A 36 -5.56 11.67 9.42
N PRO A 37 -6.06 10.81 8.52
CA PRO A 37 -5.23 9.81 7.88
C PRO A 37 -4.16 10.52 7.06
N THR A 38 -2.89 10.33 7.43
CA THR A 38 -1.78 10.72 6.56
C THR A 38 -1.90 9.90 5.27
N LYS A 39 -2.36 10.54 4.16
CA LYS A 39 -2.36 9.90 2.85
C LYS A 39 -0.92 9.51 2.57
N ARG A 40 -0.66 8.22 2.37
CA ARG A 40 0.61 7.80 1.78
C ARG A 40 0.62 8.41 0.39
N ILE A 41 1.62 9.23 0.09
CA ILE A 41 1.90 9.61 -1.28
C ILE A 41 2.28 8.30 -1.95
N ASP A 42 1.36 7.76 -2.74
CA ASP A 42 1.66 6.61 -3.59
C ASP A 42 2.73 7.11 -4.57
N HIS A 43 3.98 6.68 -4.38
CA HIS A 43 5.05 6.91 -5.36
C HIS A 43 4.56 6.42 -6.73
N GLU A 44 4.92 7.15 -7.79
CA GLU A 44 4.52 6.85 -9.17
C GLU A 44 4.70 5.36 -9.49
N LYS A 45 3.57 4.67 -9.60
CA LYS A 45 3.51 3.25 -9.95
C LYS A 45 3.94 3.12 -11.40
N PRO A 46 4.84 2.18 -11.74
CA PRO A 46 5.22 1.96 -13.13
C PRO A 46 4.04 1.39 -13.93
N ASP A 47 4.04 1.67 -15.22
CA ASP A 47 3.18 1.01 -16.19
C ASP A 47 3.78 -0.33 -16.62
N CYS A 48 2.91 -1.28 -16.97
CA CYS A 48 3.30 -2.60 -17.41
C CYS A 48 3.93 -2.55 -18.80
N PRO A 49 5.14 -3.10 -19.02
CA PRO A 49 5.79 -3.08 -20.32
C PRO A 49 5.08 -3.94 -21.38
N LEU A 50 4.19 -4.86 -20.96
CA LEU A 50 3.50 -5.76 -21.88
C LEU A 50 2.15 -5.22 -22.37
N CYS A 51 1.42 -4.48 -21.52
CA CYS A 51 0.06 -4.04 -21.84
C CYS A 51 -0.21 -2.56 -21.54
N GLY A 52 0.76 -1.83 -20.98
CA GLY A 52 0.61 -0.43 -20.59
C GLY A 52 -0.27 -0.18 -19.36
N ALA A 53 -0.90 -1.21 -18.78
CA ALA A 53 -1.72 -1.04 -17.58
C ALA A 53 -0.87 -0.72 -16.34
N VAL A 54 -1.43 0.05 -15.40
CA VAL A 54 -0.75 0.38 -14.14
C VAL A 54 -0.38 -0.87 -13.35
N MET A 55 0.77 -0.84 -12.67
CA MET A 55 1.23 -1.94 -11.84
C MET A 55 1.07 -1.66 -10.35
N HIS A 56 0.81 -2.70 -9.55
CA HIS A 56 0.72 -2.63 -8.09
C HIS A 56 1.92 -3.29 -7.44
N VAL A 57 2.32 -2.80 -6.25
CA VAL A 57 3.39 -3.44 -5.46
C VAL A 57 2.92 -4.83 -5.06
N HIS A 58 3.66 -5.85 -5.50
CA HIS A 58 3.43 -7.24 -5.13
C HIS A 58 4.25 -7.59 -3.88
N HIS A 59 5.55 -7.27 -3.90
CA HIS A 59 6.47 -7.47 -2.78
C HIS A 59 7.40 -6.28 -2.63
N ARG A 60 7.72 -5.92 -1.40
CA ARG A 60 8.69 -4.88 -1.08
C ARG A 60 9.68 -5.41 -0.06
N THR A 61 10.91 -5.66 -0.50
CA THR A 61 12.05 -5.92 0.38
C THR A 61 12.83 -4.61 0.58
N LYS A 62 13.90 -4.66 1.39
CA LYS A 62 14.79 -3.50 1.55
C LYS A 62 15.50 -3.17 0.23
N GLU A 63 15.80 -4.20 -0.57
CA GLU A 63 16.63 -4.13 -1.76
C GLU A 63 15.81 -3.89 -3.03
N CYS A 64 14.73 -4.64 -3.22
CA CYS A 64 13.91 -4.59 -4.42
C CYS A 64 12.42 -4.44 -4.10
N THR A 65 11.73 -3.62 -4.88
CA THR A 65 10.27 -3.53 -4.90
C THR A 65 9.78 -4.16 -6.19
N ALA A 66 9.09 -5.30 -6.08
CA ALA A 66 8.46 -5.99 -7.20
C ALA A 66 7.03 -5.48 -7.39
N TYR A 67 6.69 -5.23 -8.65
CA TYR A 67 5.40 -4.77 -9.13
C TYR A 67 4.78 -5.85 -10.02
N ARG A 68 3.48 -6.07 -9.88
CA ARG A 68 2.66 -6.96 -10.72
C ARG A 68 1.63 -6.12 -11.49
N CYS A 69 1.38 -6.49 -12.74
CA CYS A 69 0.34 -5.87 -13.56
C CYS A 69 -1.03 -5.92 -12.89
N SER A 70 -1.82 -4.84 -13.03
CA SER A 70 -3.22 -4.79 -12.58
C SER A 70 -4.11 -5.78 -13.30
N SER A 71 -3.85 -6.04 -14.59
CA SER A 71 -4.59 -7.01 -15.41
C SER A 71 -4.08 -8.46 -15.23
N TYR A 72 -3.52 -8.81 -14.09
CA TYR A 72 -3.16 -10.21 -13.80
C TYR A 72 -4.44 -10.97 -13.42
N PRO A 73 -4.72 -12.17 -13.98
CA PRO A 73 -3.79 -13.09 -14.67
C PRO A 73 -3.72 -12.99 -16.21
N GLU A 74 -4.52 -12.15 -16.85
CA GLU A 74 -4.59 -11.98 -18.31
C GLU A 74 -3.27 -11.43 -18.87
N CYS A 75 -2.65 -10.49 -18.15
CA CYS A 75 -1.32 -9.96 -18.39
C CYS A 75 -0.40 -10.31 -17.22
N ARG A 76 0.54 -11.23 -17.47
CA ARG A 76 1.51 -11.73 -16.49
C ARG A 76 2.76 -10.84 -16.39
N GLY A 77 2.59 -9.52 -16.52
CA GLY A 77 3.69 -8.56 -16.45
C GLY A 77 4.22 -8.36 -15.03
N TYR A 78 5.54 -8.43 -14.88
CA TYR A 78 6.27 -8.20 -13.63
C TYR A 78 7.45 -7.27 -13.84
N VAL A 79 7.70 -6.38 -12.87
CA VAL A 79 8.80 -5.41 -12.90
C VAL A 79 9.39 -5.30 -11.49
N SER A 80 10.69 -5.42 -11.34
CA SER A 80 11.40 -5.13 -10.10
C SER A 80 12.14 -3.80 -10.22
N LYS A 81 12.03 -2.94 -9.20
CA LYS A 81 12.83 -1.71 -9.06
C LYS A 81 13.69 -1.81 -7.81
N ASN A 82 14.98 -1.52 -7.93
CA ASN A 82 15.88 -1.47 -6.78
C ASN A 82 15.66 -0.18 -6.00
N THR A 83 15.62 -0.28 -4.67
CA THR A 83 15.31 0.86 -3.79
C THR A 83 16.56 1.68 -3.41
N GLU A 84 17.77 1.27 -3.80
CA GLU A 84 19.03 2.00 -3.58
C GLU A 84 20.01 1.87 -4.78
N PRO A 85 20.83 2.91 -5.08
CA PRO A 85 21.97 2.80 -5.98
C PRO A 85 23.22 2.44 -5.16
N LYS A 86 23.59 1.17 -5.06
CA LYS A 86 24.93 0.79 -4.57
C LYS A 86 25.62 -0.20 -5.52
N LYS A 87 26.91 0.06 -5.70
CA LYS A 87 27.86 -0.53 -6.66
C LYS A 87 28.00 -2.05 -6.48
N SER A 88 28.13 -2.70 -7.64
CA SER A 88 28.78 -3.99 -7.93
C SER A 88 28.40 -5.22 -7.09
N ASP A 89 28.02 -6.24 -7.87
CA ASP A 89 28.14 -7.67 -7.65
C ASP A 89 26.99 -8.41 -6.95
N HIS A 90 26.23 -9.08 -7.84
CA HIS A 90 25.76 -10.45 -7.75
C HIS A 90 24.38 -10.74 -7.09
N GLU A 91 23.43 -10.99 -8.00
CA GLU A 91 22.34 -12.00 -7.94
C GLU A 91 21.62 -12.28 -6.60
N ARG A 92 20.40 -11.73 -6.47
CA ARG A 92 19.14 -12.53 -6.41
C ARG A 92 17.89 -11.63 -6.22
N CYS A 93 17.24 -11.26 -7.32
CA CYS A 93 15.77 -11.06 -7.35
C CYS A 93 15.15 -11.84 -8.53
N GLN A 94 15.66 -13.04 -8.82
CA GLN A 94 14.99 -14.05 -9.66
C GLN A 94 14.79 -15.28 -8.77
N GLU A 95 13.56 -15.52 -8.28
CA GLU A 95 13.04 -16.86 -7.89
C GLU A 95 11.66 -16.80 -7.22
N LEU A 96 10.75 -15.89 -7.63
CA LEU A 96 9.32 -16.04 -7.31
C LEU A 96 8.46 -15.71 -8.52
#